data_AF-A0A521YFN2-F1
#
_entry.id   AF-A0A521YFN2-F1
#
_cell.length_a   1.000
_cell.length_b   1.000
_cell.length_c   1.000
_cell.angle_alpha   90.00
_cell.angle_beta   90.00
_cell.angle_gamma   90.00
#
_symmetry.space_group_name_H-M   'P 1'
#
loop_
_entity.id
_entity.type
_entity.pdbx_description
1 polymer ?
#
loop_
_entity_poly.entity_id
_entity_poly.type
_entity_poly.pdbx_seq_one_letter_code
_entity_poly.pdbx_strand_id
1 'polypeptide(L)'
;MKKNDKEVEAYVNGFLEKLSGFVQMAAKKGYKKINFFYQDESKIGLFPIKRRRITSRGVQPIAKVDYKREYFYIYGIVAPQTGESFFLELPGLNGENFQYFLKACSKEYEDSFNVLIGDNGTFHKGVKLKIPKNIYLEFLPPYSPELNPIERVWRDLKDRLSRKEVFDKLDHLSNEVCEIIREYYRYFSIIKSLTSYSYFLNSVALIYV
;
A
#
# COMPACT_ATOMS: atom_id res chain seq x y z
N MET A 1 -5.00 15.97 -10.23
CA MET A 1 -5.84 17.08 -9.72
C MET A 1 -6.16 16.69 -8.29
N LYS A 2 -5.84 17.50 -7.26
CA LYS A 2 -6.22 17.13 -5.88
C LYS A 2 -7.75 17.12 -5.81
N LYS A 3 -8.36 16.03 -5.38
CA LYS A 3 -9.79 16.01 -5.11
C LYS A 3 -10.15 17.01 -4.03
N ASN A 4 -11.31 17.64 -4.20
CA ASN A 4 -11.86 18.59 -3.25
C ASN A 4 -12.45 17.82 -2.05
N ASP A 5 -12.51 18.42 -0.87
CA ASP A 5 -12.97 17.78 0.37
C ASP A 5 -14.36 17.11 0.22
N LYS A 6 -15.23 17.69 -0.63
CA LYS A 6 -16.56 17.14 -0.97
C LYS A 6 -16.51 15.78 -1.67
N GLU A 7 -15.51 15.52 -2.51
CA GLU A 7 -15.38 14.24 -3.21
C GLU A 7 -14.84 13.15 -2.29
N VAL A 8 -14.00 13.54 -1.32
CA VAL A 8 -13.52 12.65 -0.25
C VAL A 8 -14.70 12.25 0.64
N GLU A 9 -15.51 13.23 1.05
CA GLU A 9 -16.71 13.01 1.86
C GLU A 9 -17.75 12.14 1.14
N ALA A 10 -18.00 12.37 -0.14
CA ALA A 10 -18.88 11.53 -0.95
C ALA A 10 -18.38 10.08 -1.05
N TYR A 11 -17.06 9.87 -1.21
CA TYR A 11 -16.49 8.52 -1.19
C TYR A 11 -16.66 7.87 0.17
N VAL A 12 -16.39 8.59 1.26
CA VAL A 12 -16.56 8.08 2.62
C VAL A 12 -18.01 7.64 2.86
N ASN A 13 -18.99 8.48 2.51
CA ASN A 13 -20.40 8.15 2.66
C ASN A 13 -20.80 6.94 1.82
N GLY A 14 -20.40 6.88 0.55
CA GLY A 14 -20.66 5.71 -0.30
C GLY A 14 -19.96 4.44 0.18
N PHE A 15 -18.80 4.56 0.82
CA PHE A 15 -18.10 3.43 1.43
C PHE A 15 -18.83 2.94 2.69
N LEU A 16 -19.33 3.86 3.53
CA LEU A 16 -20.13 3.54 4.72
C LEU A 16 -21.39 2.74 4.37
N GLU A 17 -22.08 3.11 3.28
CA GLU A 17 -23.25 2.35 2.80
C GLU A 17 -22.89 0.90 2.43
N LYS A 18 -21.71 0.68 1.83
CA LYS A 18 -21.22 -0.65 1.45
C LYS A 18 -20.76 -1.51 2.64
N LEU A 19 -20.42 -0.91 3.78
CA LEU A 19 -19.92 -1.63 4.95
C LEU A 19 -20.86 -2.74 5.40
N SER A 20 -22.16 -2.45 5.45
CA SER A 20 -23.19 -3.43 5.80
C SER A 20 -23.14 -4.67 4.90
N GLY A 21 -22.92 -4.47 3.60
CA GLY A 21 -22.76 -5.55 2.62
C GLY A 21 -21.50 -6.38 2.86
N PHE A 22 -20.38 -5.76 3.21
CA PHE A 22 -19.16 -6.48 3.57
C PHE A 22 -19.32 -7.32 4.84
N VAL A 23 -20.01 -6.79 5.86
CA VAL A 23 -20.30 -7.53 7.10
C VAL A 23 -21.16 -8.76 6.80
N GLN A 24 -22.24 -8.60 6.05
CA GLN A 24 -23.11 -9.72 5.66
C GLN A 24 -22.36 -10.76 4.83
N MET A 25 -21.49 -10.33 3.91
CA MET A 25 -20.69 -11.24 3.09
C MET A 25 -19.66 -12.02 3.92
N ALA A 26 -18.99 -11.35 4.86
CA ALA A 26 -18.05 -12.00 5.77
C ALA A 26 -18.77 -13.05 6.65
N ALA A 27 -19.91 -12.69 7.23
CA ALA A 27 -20.74 -13.59 8.03
C ALA A 27 -21.22 -14.82 7.23
N LYS A 28 -21.73 -14.63 6.01
CA LYS A 28 -22.14 -15.73 5.11
C LYS A 28 -21.00 -16.69 4.79
N LYS A 29 -19.75 -16.17 4.75
CA LYS A 29 -18.54 -16.96 4.50
C LYS A 29 -17.90 -17.52 5.77
N GLY A 30 -18.50 -17.28 6.94
CA GLY A 30 -18.04 -17.81 8.24
C GLY A 30 -16.92 -17.01 8.92
N TYR A 31 -16.62 -15.80 8.45
CA TYR A 31 -15.59 -14.95 9.07
C TYR A 31 -16.19 -14.05 10.15
N LYS A 32 -15.50 -13.96 11.29
CA LYS A 32 -15.84 -13.07 12.41
C LYS A 32 -15.06 -11.76 12.40
N LYS A 33 -13.86 -11.75 11.80
CA LYS A 33 -12.99 -10.58 11.65
C LYS A 33 -13.04 -10.08 10.22
N ILE A 34 -13.11 -8.76 10.04
CA ILE A 34 -13.02 -8.09 8.74
C ILE A 34 -11.87 -7.10 8.78
N ASN A 35 -11.01 -7.15 7.78
CA ASN A 35 -9.91 -6.22 7.61
C ASN A 35 -10.11 -5.39 6.34
N PHE A 36 -9.90 -4.09 6.47
CA PHE A 36 -9.88 -3.15 5.34
C PHE A 36 -8.43 -2.74 5.07
N PHE A 37 -7.90 -3.25 3.98
CA PHE A 37 -6.54 -3.03 3.56
C PHE A 37 -6.52 -2.13 2.34
N TYR A 38 -5.63 -1.14 2.35
CA TYR A 38 -5.34 -0.33 1.19
C TYR A 38 -4.17 -0.94 0.44
N GLN A 39 -4.38 -1.19 -0.84
CA GLN A 39 -3.47 -1.94 -1.68
C GLN A 39 -2.87 -1.03 -2.75
N ASP A 40 -1.58 -1.22 -3.04
CA ASP A 40 -0.88 -0.60 -4.16
C ASP A 40 0.43 -1.33 -4.47
N GLU A 41 1.09 -0.96 -5.57
CA GLU A 41 2.42 -1.42 -5.96
C GLU A 41 3.42 -0.28 -6.13
N SER A 42 4.63 -0.46 -5.61
CA SER A 42 5.73 0.50 -5.83
C SER A 42 6.91 -0.13 -6.53
N LYS A 43 7.33 0.47 -7.65
CA LYS A 43 8.60 0.16 -8.30
C LYS A 43 9.78 0.73 -7.50
N ILE A 44 10.74 -0.13 -7.18
CA ILE A 44 11.99 0.21 -6.50
C ILE A 44 13.15 -0.30 -7.37
N GLY A 45 14.18 0.52 -7.58
CA GLY A 45 15.28 0.14 -8.45
C GLY A 45 16.54 0.96 -8.22
N LEU A 46 17.59 0.60 -8.95
CA LEU A 46 18.93 1.18 -8.83
C LEU A 46 19.05 2.60 -9.39
N PHE A 47 18.01 3.12 -10.04
CA PHE A 47 17.97 4.52 -10.42
C PHE A 47 17.88 5.40 -9.16
N PRO A 48 18.62 6.52 -9.10
CA PRO A 48 18.73 7.31 -7.88
C PRO A 48 17.39 7.91 -7.48
N ILE A 49 17.00 7.70 -6.21
CA ILE A 49 15.84 8.35 -5.61
C ILE A 49 16.25 9.77 -5.22
N LYS A 50 15.95 10.74 -6.10
CA LYS A 50 16.23 12.15 -5.83
C LYS A 50 15.22 12.72 -4.82
N ARG A 51 15.73 13.41 -3.81
CA ARG A 51 14.95 14.13 -2.80
C ARG A 51 15.59 15.48 -2.48
N ARG A 52 14.75 16.42 -2.05
CA ARG A 52 15.24 17.71 -1.56
C ARG A 52 16.02 17.50 -0.25
N ARG A 53 17.08 18.28 -0.06
CA ARG A 53 17.94 18.29 1.13
C ARG A 53 18.06 19.73 1.61
N ILE A 54 18.07 19.91 2.92
CA ILE A 54 18.37 21.20 3.54
C ILE A 54 19.90 21.31 3.63
N THR A 55 20.44 22.39 3.09
CA THR A 55 21.87 22.71 3.08
C THR A 55 22.05 24.16 3.51
N SER A 56 23.28 24.52 3.91
CA SER A 56 23.65 25.91 4.15
C SER A 56 23.39 26.77 2.91
N ARG A 57 23.09 28.07 3.11
CA ARG A 57 22.83 29.00 2.02
C ARG A 57 24.01 29.01 1.03
N GLY A 58 23.70 28.81 -0.25
CA GLY A 58 24.71 28.76 -1.33
C GLY A 58 25.37 27.39 -1.54
N VAL A 59 25.07 26.39 -0.71
CA VAL A 59 25.63 25.04 -0.87
C VAL A 59 24.64 24.16 -1.64
N GLN A 60 25.05 23.72 -2.83
CA GLN A 60 24.27 22.76 -3.61
C GLN A 60 24.55 21.33 -3.11
N PRO A 61 23.51 20.53 -2.76
CA PRO A 61 23.71 19.13 -2.42
C PRO A 61 24.17 18.36 -3.66
N ILE A 62 25.29 17.66 -3.53
CA ILE A 62 25.84 16.76 -4.55
C ILE A 62 25.44 15.33 -4.18
N ALA A 63 24.86 14.61 -5.14
CA ALA A 63 24.57 13.19 -4.99
C ALA A 63 25.28 12.42 -6.10
N LYS A 64 25.96 11.33 -5.76
CA LYS A 64 26.43 10.37 -6.76
C LYS A 64 25.19 9.78 -7.44
N VAL A 65 25.23 9.69 -8.76
CA VAL A 65 24.12 9.19 -9.55
C VAL A 65 24.69 8.14 -10.48
N ASP A 66 24.15 6.93 -10.38
CA ASP A 66 24.38 5.86 -11.34
C ASP A 66 23.03 5.45 -11.94
N TYR A 67 22.93 5.45 -13.27
CA TYR A 67 21.67 5.21 -13.98
C TYR A 67 21.59 3.76 -14.44
N LYS A 68 21.34 2.84 -13.50
CA LYS A 68 21.04 1.43 -13.81
C LYS A 68 19.53 1.19 -13.89
N ARG A 69 19.09 0.44 -14.91
CA ARG A 69 17.68 0.13 -15.17
C ARG A 69 17.26 -1.23 -14.61
N GLU A 70 17.76 -1.57 -13.44
CA GLU A 70 17.36 -2.77 -12.68
C GLU A 70 16.39 -2.35 -11.58
N TYR A 71 15.29 -3.09 -11.44
CA TYR A 71 14.22 -2.78 -10.50
C TYR A 71 13.39 -4.03 -10.20
N PHE A 72 12.70 -3.97 -9.07
CA PHE A 72 11.64 -4.89 -8.67
C PHE A 72 10.41 -4.09 -8.25
N TYR A 73 9.33 -4.79 -7.96
CA TYR A 73 8.09 -4.22 -7.45
C TYR A 73 7.82 -4.73 -6.05
N ILE A 74 7.39 -3.84 -5.18
CA ILE A 74 6.82 -4.21 -3.88
C ILE A 74 5.32 -4.07 -3.99
N TYR A 75 4.62 -5.18 -3.84
CA TYR A 75 3.17 -5.20 -3.63
C TYR A 75 2.90 -5.06 -2.15
N GLY A 76 2.03 -4.14 -1.77
CA GLY A 76 1.75 -3.87 -0.36
C GLY A 76 0.27 -3.76 -0.07
N ILE A 77 -0.11 -4.21 1.13
CA ILE A 77 -1.39 -3.88 1.77
C ILE A 77 -1.13 -3.29 3.15
N VAL A 78 -1.91 -2.27 3.53
CA VAL A 78 -1.83 -1.64 4.86
C VAL A 78 -3.22 -1.34 5.41
N ALA A 79 -3.42 -1.61 6.69
CA ALA A 79 -4.65 -1.31 7.42
C ALA A 79 -4.40 -0.12 8.37
N PRO A 80 -4.95 1.08 8.07
CA PRO A 80 -4.67 2.28 8.87
C PRO A 80 -5.09 2.20 10.34
N GLN A 81 -6.12 1.42 10.65
CA GLN A 81 -6.65 1.32 12.03
C GLN A 81 -5.77 0.46 12.92
N THR A 82 -5.38 -0.71 12.43
CA THR A 82 -4.63 -1.72 13.21
C THR A 82 -3.13 -1.53 13.05
N GLY A 83 -2.68 -0.96 11.93
CA GLY A 83 -1.28 -0.95 11.51
C GLY A 83 -0.85 -2.27 10.88
N GLU A 84 -1.73 -3.27 10.80
CA GLU A 84 -1.47 -4.52 10.08
C GLU A 84 -1.06 -4.20 8.64
N SER A 85 -0.07 -4.92 8.14
CA SER A 85 0.45 -4.71 6.80
C SER A 85 1.01 -6.01 6.24
N PHE A 86 1.18 -6.08 4.93
CA PHE A 86 1.86 -7.18 4.27
C PHE A 86 2.49 -6.66 2.98
N PHE A 87 3.74 -7.04 2.77
CA PHE A 87 4.57 -6.60 1.66
C PHE A 87 5.22 -7.80 0.98
N LEU A 88 5.26 -7.78 -0.35
CA LEU A 88 5.83 -8.84 -1.15
C LEU A 88 6.63 -8.27 -2.32
N GLU A 89 7.91 -8.63 -2.39
CA GLU A 89 8.78 -8.30 -3.51
C GLU A 89 8.51 -9.26 -4.68
N LEU A 90 8.28 -8.71 -5.88
CA LEU A 90 8.04 -9.46 -7.11
C LEU A 90 8.76 -8.81 -8.31
N PRO A 91 9.16 -9.60 -9.32
CA PRO A 91 10.02 -9.13 -10.41
C PRO A 91 9.31 -8.22 -11.42
N GLY A 92 7.98 -8.10 -11.40
CA GLY A 92 7.24 -7.33 -12.39
C GLY A 92 5.82 -6.96 -12.00
N LEU A 93 5.26 -6.00 -12.71
CA LEU A 93 3.88 -5.54 -12.54
C LEU A 93 2.97 -6.22 -13.58
N ASN A 94 2.44 -7.39 -13.26
CA ASN A 94 1.54 -8.15 -14.14
C ASN A 94 0.52 -8.99 -13.36
N GLY A 95 -0.45 -9.57 -14.06
CA GLY A 95 -1.54 -10.33 -13.45
C GLY A 95 -1.10 -11.64 -12.77
N GLU A 96 -0.01 -12.27 -13.21
CA GLU A 96 0.51 -13.49 -12.57
C GLU A 96 1.14 -13.18 -11.21
N ASN A 97 1.95 -12.12 -11.15
CA ASN A 97 2.52 -11.62 -9.90
C ASN A 97 1.43 -11.13 -8.95
N PHE A 98 0.41 -10.43 -9.46
CA PHE A 98 -0.73 -10.04 -8.62
C PHE A 98 -1.53 -11.26 -8.13
N GLN A 99 -1.72 -12.29 -8.95
CA GLN A 99 -2.34 -13.53 -8.51
C GLN A 99 -1.55 -14.23 -7.40
N TYR A 100 -0.22 -14.22 -7.49
CA TYR A 100 0.65 -14.76 -6.44
C TYR A 100 0.54 -13.93 -5.15
N PHE A 101 0.55 -12.61 -5.26
CA PHE A 101 0.32 -11.69 -4.15
C PHE A 101 -1.02 -11.96 -3.44
N LEU A 102 -2.12 -12.08 -4.19
CA LEU A 102 -3.43 -12.39 -3.61
C LEU A 102 -3.45 -13.71 -2.83
N LYS A 103 -2.78 -14.75 -3.34
CA LYS A 103 -2.66 -16.03 -2.63
C LYS A 103 -1.86 -15.88 -1.33
N ALA A 104 -0.77 -15.12 -1.37
CA ALA A 104 0.06 -14.87 -0.19
C ALA A 104 -0.71 -14.07 0.88
N CYS A 105 -1.38 -12.98 0.50
CA CYS A 105 -2.24 -12.20 1.40
C CYS A 105 -3.37 -13.03 2.00
N SER A 106 -4.01 -13.88 1.18
CA SER A 106 -5.09 -14.77 1.62
C SER A 106 -4.63 -15.74 2.70
N LYS A 107 -3.40 -16.26 2.57
CA LYS A 107 -2.79 -17.16 3.53
C LYS A 107 -2.36 -16.44 4.81
N GLU A 108 -1.75 -15.25 4.68
CA GLU A 108 -1.32 -14.45 5.84
C GLU A 108 -2.50 -14.07 6.74
N TYR A 109 -3.63 -13.70 6.14
CA TYR A 109 -4.84 -13.27 6.83
C TYR A 109 -5.98 -14.28 6.63
N GLU A 110 -5.71 -15.56 6.85
CA GLU A 110 -6.67 -16.64 6.58
C GLU A 110 -7.89 -16.62 7.51
N ASP A 111 -7.74 -16.11 8.73
CA ASP A 111 -8.80 -16.04 9.75
C ASP A 111 -9.74 -14.83 9.61
N SER A 112 -9.46 -13.93 8.67
CA SER A 112 -10.26 -12.73 8.43
C SER A 112 -10.79 -12.65 7.01
N PHE A 113 -11.91 -11.95 6.87
CA PHE A 113 -12.38 -11.48 5.58
C PHE A 113 -11.67 -10.17 5.23
N ASN A 114 -10.93 -10.16 4.12
CA ASN A 114 -10.02 -9.10 3.76
C ASN A 114 -10.55 -8.34 2.55
N VAL A 115 -10.93 -7.08 2.75
CA VAL A 115 -11.30 -6.15 1.68
C VAL A 115 -10.06 -5.38 1.27
N LEU A 116 -9.54 -5.66 0.07
CA LEU A 116 -8.41 -4.95 -0.51
C LEU A 116 -8.94 -3.79 -1.36
N ILE A 117 -8.63 -2.58 -0.96
CA ILE A 117 -9.04 -1.31 -1.56
C ILE A 117 -7.86 -0.79 -2.38
N GLY A 118 -7.91 -0.94 -3.69
CA GLY A 118 -6.85 -0.52 -4.62
C GLY A 118 -7.28 0.66 -5.49
N ASP A 119 -6.33 1.24 -6.24
CA ASP A 119 -6.68 2.12 -7.34
C ASP A 119 -7.28 1.32 -8.51
N ASN A 120 -7.98 2.00 -9.42
CA ASN A 120 -8.60 1.34 -10.59
C ASN A 120 -7.55 1.10 -11.69
N GLY A 121 -6.43 0.46 -11.32
CA GLY A 121 -5.34 0.10 -12.20
C GLY A 121 -5.84 -0.76 -13.37
N THR A 122 -5.35 -0.48 -14.57
CA THR A 122 -5.81 -1.11 -15.82
C THR A 122 -5.51 -2.61 -15.89
N PHE A 123 -4.76 -3.14 -14.92
CA PHE A 123 -4.25 -4.51 -14.86
C PHE A 123 -5.32 -5.56 -14.53
N HIS A 124 -6.50 -5.17 -14.04
CA HIS A 124 -7.61 -6.10 -13.78
C HIS A 124 -8.36 -6.56 -15.03
N LYS A 125 -8.06 -6.00 -16.21
CA LYS A 125 -8.86 -6.23 -17.43
C LYS A 125 -8.33 -7.33 -18.36
N GLY A 126 -7.09 -7.79 -18.18
CA GLY A 126 -6.43 -8.72 -19.12
C GLY A 126 -6.30 -10.17 -18.65
N VAL A 127 -6.28 -10.43 -17.33
CA VAL A 127 -6.08 -11.77 -16.75
C VAL A 127 -7.25 -12.13 -15.86
N LYS A 128 -7.81 -13.34 -16.04
CA LYS A 128 -8.88 -13.86 -15.18
C LYS A 128 -8.29 -14.27 -13.83
N LEU A 129 -8.22 -13.32 -12.90
CA LEU A 129 -7.75 -13.55 -11.54
C LEU A 129 -8.68 -14.51 -10.79
N LYS A 130 -8.10 -15.50 -10.10
CA LYS A 130 -8.77 -16.38 -9.14
C LYS A 130 -8.67 -15.74 -7.76
N ILE A 131 -9.69 -14.98 -7.40
CA ILE A 131 -9.76 -14.29 -6.11
C ILE A 131 -10.01 -15.32 -4.98
N PRO A 132 -9.16 -15.39 -3.94
CA PRO A 132 -9.38 -16.28 -2.82
C PRO A 132 -10.68 -16.01 -2.06
N LYS A 133 -11.25 -17.03 -1.40
CA LYS A 133 -12.57 -16.95 -0.75
C LYS A 133 -12.68 -15.85 0.31
N ASN A 134 -11.58 -15.57 1.02
CA ASN A 134 -11.48 -14.59 2.09
C ASN A 134 -11.06 -13.20 1.59
N ILE A 135 -10.94 -12.99 0.28
CA ILE A 135 -10.59 -11.69 -0.29
C ILE A 135 -11.77 -11.10 -1.06
N TYR A 136 -11.96 -9.79 -0.94
CA TYR A 136 -12.78 -8.99 -1.82
C TYR A 136 -11.94 -7.82 -2.35
N LEU A 137 -12.06 -7.53 -3.65
CA LEU A 137 -11.39 -6.38 -4.27
C LEU A 137 -12.40 -5.24 -4.40
N GLU A 138 -12.11 -4.12 -3.75
CA GLU A 138 -12.82 -2.85 -3.86
C GLU A 138 -11.92 -1.83 -4.54
N PHE A 139 -12.49 -0.91 -5.32
CA PHE A 139 -11.72 0.07 -6.07
C PHE A 139 -12.03 1.49 -5.63
N LEU A 140 -10.98 2.29 -5.46
CA LEU A 140 -11.10 3.72 -5.28
C LEU A 140 -11.72 4.36 -6.53
N PRO A 141 -12.42 5.50 -6.37
CA PRO A 141 -12.89 6.27 -7.49
C PRO A 141 -11.72 6.65 -8.43
N PRO A 142 -11.95 6.71 -9.75
CA PRO A 142 -10.91 7.07 -10.72
C PRO A 142 -10.14 8.33 -10.32
N TYR A 143 -8.83 8.32 -10.61
CA TYR A 143 -7.92 9.46 -10.43
C TYR A 143 -7.83 10.00 -8.99
N SER A 144 -7.87 9.12 -7.98
CA SER A 144 -7.82 9.52 -6.55
C SER A 144 -6.63 8.94 -5.76
N PRO A 145 -5.37 9.00 -6.26
CA PRO A 145 -4.23 8.41 -5.56
C PRO A 145 -3.98 9.03 -4.17
N GLU A 146 -4.36 10.29 -3.95
CA GLU A 146 -4.29 10.95 -2.64
C GLU A 146 -5.17 10.30 -1.56
N LEU A 147 -6.17 9.51 -1.98
CA LEU A 147 -7.03 8.74 -1.09
C LEU A 147 -6.41 7.40 -0.70
N ASN A 148 -5.30 6.97 -1.32
CA ASN A 148 -4.68 5.70 -0.98
C ASN A 148 -3.62 5.92 0.12
N PRO A 149 -3.85 5.51 1.38
CA PRO A 149 -2.93 5.77 2.49
C PRO A 149 -1.56 5.12 2.30
N ILE A 150 -1.49 4.01 1.56
CA ILE A 150 -0.23 3.29 1.32
C ILE A 150 0.80 4.14 0.55
N GLU A 151 0.37 5.15 -0.20
CA GLU A 151 1.26 6.10 -0.87
C GLU A 151 2.18 6.83 0.13
N ARG A 152 1.72 7.06 1.37
CA ARG A 152 2.55 7.62 2.45
C ARG A 152 3.62 6.64 2.91
N VAL A 153 3.32 5.35 2.90
CA VAL A 153 4.25 4.27 3.23
C VAL A 153 5.32 4.16 2.14
N TRP A 154 4.93 4.21 0.87
CA TRP A 154 5.89 4.27 -0.24
C TRP A 154 6.78 5.49 -0.21
N ARG A 155 6.21 6.64 0.14
CA ARG A 155 7.00 7.85 0.30
C ARG A 155 8.01 7.71 1.44
N ASP A 156 7.60 7.21 2.61
CA ASP A 156 8.50 6.98 3.74
C ASP A 156 9.63 6.01 3.38
N LEU A 157 9.30 4.87 2.76
CA LEU A 157 10.26 3.89 2.29
C LEU A 157 11.28 4.52 1.34
N LYS A 158 10.81 5.25 0.31
CA LYS A 158 11.69 5.92 -0.66
C LYS A 158 12.50 7.05 -0.03
N ASP A 159 11.95 7.75 0.96
CA ASP A 159 12.65 8.81 1.70
C ASP A 159 13.78 8.21 2.54
N ARG A 160 13.55 7.08 3.22
CA ARG A 160 14.58 6.33 3.96
C ARG A 160 15.68 5.83 3.02
N LEU A 161 15.31 5.20 1.91
CA LEU A 161 16.28 4.74 0.90
C LEU A 161 17.11 5.91 0.34
N SER A 162 16.50 7.07 0.10
CA SER A 162 17.22 8.24 -0.44
C SER A 162 18.32 8.78 0.49
N ARG A 163 18.28 8.43 1.79
CA ARG A 163 19.28 8.84 2.78
C ARG A 163 20.48 7.90 2.82
N LYS A 164 20.40 6.75 2.15
CA LYS A 164 21.48 5.76 2.02
C LYS A 164 22.38 6.12 0.84
N GLU A 165 23.56 5.50 0.81
CA GLU A 165 24.46 5.57 -0.33
C GLU A 165 23.83 4.90 -1.56
N VAL A 166 24.37 5.21 -2.74
CA VAL A 166 23.89 4.62 -4.00
C VAL A 166 24.16 3.12 -4.00
N PHE A 167 23.14 2.34 -4.34
CA PHE A 167 23.25 0.89 -4.45
C PHE A 167 23.82 0.49 -5.80
N ASP A 168 24.85 -0.36 -5.80
CA ASP A 168 25.46 -0.86 -7.03
C ASP A 168 24.82 -2.15 -7.56
N LYS A 169 24.15 -2.93 -6.69
CA LYS A 169 23.50 -4.20 -7.02
C LYS A 169 22.07 -4.25 -6.47
N LEU A 170 21.16 -4.88 -7.23
CA LEU A 170 19.75 -4.99 -6.87
C LEU A 170 19.55 -5.72 -5.54
N ASP A 171 20.35 -6.75 -5.25
CA ASP A 171 20.29 -7.51 -4.00
C ASP A 171 20.57 -6.63 -2.76
N HIS A 172 21.51 -5.69 -2.85
CA HIS A 172 21.78 -4.77 -1.73
C HIS A 172 20.60 -3.83 -1.48
N LEU A 173 19.95 -3.36 -2.55
CA LEU A 173 18.74 -2.55 -2.44
C LEU A 173 17.56 -3.36 -1.87
N SER A 174 17.37 -4.60 -2.33
CA SER A 174 16.34 -5.51 -1.79
C SER A 174 16.55 -5.78 -0.31
N ASN A 175 17.80 -6.02 0.12
CA ASN A 175 18.12 -6.20 1.54
C ASN A 175 17.78 -4.97 2.39
N GLU A 176 18.12 -3.75 1.94
CA GLU A 176 17.75 -2.53 2.67
C GLU A 176 16.24 -2.29 2.71
N VAL A 177 15.54 -2.59 1.62
CA VAL A 177 14.07 -2.60 1.60
C VAL A 177 13.52 -3.59 2.63
N CYS A 178 14.10 -4.79 2.71
CA CYS A 178 13.71 -5.82 3.67
C CYS A 178 13.88 -5.32 5.11
N GLU A 179 15.00 -4.66 5.44
CA GLU A 179 15.21 -4.10 6.78
C GLU A 179 14.16 -3.03 7.13
N ILE A 180 13.86 -2.11 6.21
CA ILE A 180 12.81 -1.09 6.42
C ILE A 180 11.44 -1.75 6.64
N ILE A 181 11.10 -2.77 5.83
CA ILE A 181 9.83 -3.50 5.96
C ILE A 181 9.77 -4.26 7.30
N ARG A 182 10.88 -4.86 7.76
CA ARG A 182 10.95 -5.51 9.08
C ARG A 182 10.68 -4.52 10.21
N GLU A 183 11.12 -3.27 10.09
CA GLU A 183 10.75 -2.22 11.05
C GLU A 183 9.24 -1.94 11.03
N TYR A 184 8.61 -1.90 9.86
CA TYR A 184 7.15 -1.73 9.77
C TYR A 184 6.39 -2.87 10.47
N TYR A 185 6.84 -4.12 10.31
CA TYR A 185 6.27 -5.27 11.01
C TYR A 185 6.53 -5.25 12.51
N ARG A 186 7.70 -4.75 12.95
CA ARG A 186 8.03 -4.64 14.38
C ARG A 186 7.23 -3.56 15.07
N TYR A 187 6.96 -2.45 14.38
CA TYR A 187 6.34 -1.26 14.96
C TYR A 187 5.12 -0.84 14.15
N PHE A 188 3.97 -1.46 14.43
CA PHE A 188 2.67 -1.11 13.82
C PHE A 188 2.32 0.38 13.94
N SER A 189 2.83 1.07 14.97
CA SER A 189 2.68 2.52 15.16
C SER A 189 3.21 3.35 13.99
N ILE A 190 4.23 2.86 13.26
CA ILE A 190 4.76 3.53 12.07
C ILE A 190 3.70 3.54 10.97
N ILE A 191 3.15 2.37 10.62
CA ILE A 191 2.10 2.27 9.59
C ILE A 191 0.89 3.11 10.00
N LYS A 192 0.43 3.00 11.26
CA LYS A 192 -0.66 3.82 11.77
C LYS A 192 -0.37 5.31 11.61
N SER A 193 0.79 5.77 12.04
CA SER A 193 1.18 7.19 11.96
C SER A 193 1.29 7.70 10.52
N LEU A 194 1.72 6.85 9.57
CA LEU A 194 1.84 7.23 8.17
C LEU A 194 0.49 7.28 7.47
N THR A 195 -0.48 6.48 7.92
CA THR A 195 -1.76 6.25 7.25
C THR A 195 -2.97 6.84 7.99
N SER A 196 -2.79 7.42 9.18
CA SER A 196 -3.82 8.00 10.04
C SER A 196 -4.41 9.31 9.50
N TYR A 197 -5.13 9.26 8.40
CA TYR A 197 -5.95 10.38 7.95
C TYR A 197 -7.26 10.44 8.73
N SER A 198 -7.64 11.64 9.17
CA SER A 198 -8.85 11.89 9.96
C SER A 198 -10.13 11.40 9.28
N TYR A 199 -10.26 11.58 7.97
CA TYR A 199 -11.44 11.15 7.21
C TYR A 199 -11.58 9.63 7.06
N PHE A 200 -10.49 8.85 7.22
CA PHE A 200 -10.54 7.37 7.23
C PHE A 200 -10.72 6.78 8.62
N LEU A 201 -10.12 7.40 9.64
CA LEU A 201 -10.30 6.95 11.02
C LEU A 201 -11.75 7.16 11.47
N ASN A 202 -12.39 8.26 11.07
CA ASN A 202 -13.77 8.56 11.43
C ASN A 202 -14.78 7.62 10.75
N SER A 203 -14.50 7.12 9.54
CA SER A 203 -15.44 6.27 8.80
C SER A 203 -15.45 4.83 9.29
N VAL A 204 -14.32 4.31 9.75
CA VAL A 204 -14.23 2.90 10.17
C VAL A 204 -14.28 2.72 11.70
N ALA A 205 -14.00 3.78 12.48
CA ALA A 205 -14.26 3.75 13.93
C ALA A 205 -15.74 3.47 14.27
N LEU A 206 -16.66 3.70 13.32
CA LEU A 206 -18.09 3.38 13.44
C LEU A 206 -18.40 1.87 13.41
N ILE A 207 -17.44 0.99 13.12
CA ILE A 207 -17.65 -0.47 13.02
C ILE A 207 -17.41 -1.19 14.36
N TYR A 208 -16.74 -0.55 15.32
CA TYR A 208 -16.48 -1.12 16.65
C TYR A 208 -17.42 -0.55 17.73
N VAL A 209 -18.72 -0.50 17.44
CA VAL A 209 -19.80 -0.31 18.44
C VAL A 209 -20.72 -1.53 18.41
#